data_AF-A0AB38HS91-F1
#
_entry.id   AF-A0AB38HS91-F1
#
_cell.length_a   1.000
_cell.length_b   1.000
_cell.length_c   1.000
_cell.angle_alpha   90.00
_cell.angle_beta   90.00
_cell.angle_gamma   90.00
#
_symmetry.space_group_name_H-M   'P 1'
#
loop_
_entity.id
_entity.type
_entity.pdbx_description
1 polymer ?
#
loop_
_entity_poly.entity_id
_entity_poly.type
_entity_poly.pdbx_seq_one_letter_code
_entity_poly.pdbx_strand_id
1 'polypeptide(L)'
;MSAARKVLRVVVFPFRAAWFLMLIGNFLAVSGVCLLVAAFVAYGIALAFSYAFLPAEWTQALWRWAADLYAQSSWFRAAALVFITLLFLPILRFWPARDSVADAAREREITQLNDDLIAARQQEQRRARLRA
;
A
#
# COMPACT_ATOMS: atom_id res chain seq x y z
N MET A 1 49.68 -37.53 9.28
CA MET A 1 48.79 -36.36 9.04
C MET A 1 47.41 -36.55 9.68
N SER A 2 47.27 -36.49 11.02
CA SER A 2 45.94 -36.61 11.69
C SER A 2 45.71 -35.61 12.82
N ALA A 3 46.76 -35.19 13.54
CA ALA A 3 46.66 -34.24 14.66
C ALA A 3 46.21 -32.83 14.23
N ALA A 4 46.75 -32.30 13.12
CA ALA A 4 46.41 -30.97 12.62
C ALA A 4 44.92 -30.82 12.26
N ARG A 5 44.31 -31.84 11.64
CA ARG A 5 42.85 -31.87 11.37
C ARG A 5 42.01 -31.91 12.64
N LYS A 6 42.50 -32.57 13.71
CA LYS A 6 41.80 -32.70 14.99
C LYS A 6 41.79 -31.36 15.73
N VAL A 7 42.92 -30.65 15.76
CA VAL A 7 43.03 -29.32 16.35
C VAL A 7 42.20 -28.30 15.58
N LEU A 8 42.23 -28.33 14.24
CA LEU A 8 41.38 -27.46 13.41
C LEU A 8 39.89 -27.66 13.71
N ARG A 9 39.46 -28.92 13.93
CA ARG A 9 38.06 -29.24 14.24
C ARG A 9 37.63 -28.72 15.61
N VAL A 10 38.51 -28.78 16.61
CA VAL A 10 38.25 -28.26 17.97
C VAL A 10 38.11 -26.74 17.99
N VAL A 11 38.78 -26.02 17.08
CA VAL A 11 38.67 -24.56 16.97
C VAL A 11 37.50 -24.14 16.07
N VAL A 12 37.26 -24.86 14.96
CA VAL A 12 36.18 -24.54 14.00
C VAL A 12 34.80 -24.92 14.53
N PHE A 13 34.70 -25.96 15.37
CA PHE A 13 33.42 -26.41 15.94
C PHE A 13 32.75 -25.36 16.85
N PRO A 14 33.41 -24.72 17.84
CA PRO A 14 32.79 -23.67 18.64
C PRO A 14 32.48 -22.42 17.81
N PHE A 15 33.31 -22.11 16.81
CA PHE A 15 33.02 -21.00 15.89
C PHE A 15 31.76 -21.27 15.05
N ARG A 16 31.60 -22.49 14.51
CA ARG A 16 30.37 -22.91 13.84
C ARG A 16 29.17 -22.91 14.79
N ALA A 17 29.34 -23.38 16.02
CA ALA A 17 28.27 -23.36 17.01
C ALA A 17 27.81 -21.93 17.33
N ALA A 18 28.76 -21.00 17.53
CA ALA A 18 28.47 -19.59 17.72
C ALA A 18 27.75 -18.97 16.50
N TRP A 19 28.18 -19.34 15.28
CA TRP A 19 27.51 -18.93 14.05
C TRP A 19 26.07 -19.47 13.94
N PHE A 20 25.84 -20.73 14.28
CA PHE A 20 24.50 -21.31 14.34
C PHE A 20 23.63 -20.65 15.42
N LEU A 21 24.18 -20.34 16.58
CA LEU A 21 23.50 -19.58 17.62
C LEU A 21 23.07 -18.19 17.13
N MET A 22 23.95 -17.50 16.40
CA MET A 22 23.63 -16.21 15.77
C MET A 22 22.51 -16.35 14.73
N LEU A 23 22.57 -17.38 13.89
CA LEU A 23 21.51 -17.68 12.90
C LEU A 23 20.17 -18.00 13.57
N ILE A 24 20.18 -18.80 14.64
CA ILE A 24 18.98 -19.12 15.42
C ILE A 24 18.40 -17.86 16.05
N GLY A 25 19.24 -17.02 16.66
CA GLY A 25 18.81 -15.74 17.23
C GLY A 25 18.17 -14.84 16.16
N ASN A 26 18.78 -14.74 14.98
CA ASN A 26 18.22 -13.98 13.87
C ASN A 26 16.90 -14.58 13.37
N PHE A 27 16.82 -15.91 13.25
CA PHE A 27 15.58 -16.59 12.85
C PHE A 27 14.45 -16.35 13.86
N LEU A 28 14.75 -16.40 15.17
CA LEU A 28 13.78 -16.07 16.22
C LEU A 28 13.32 -14.61 16.12
N ALA A 29 14.25 -13.68 15.91
CA ALA A 29 13.91 -12.27 15.76
C ALA A 29 13.01 -12.04 14.53
N VAL A 30 13.37 -12.58 13.37
CA VAL A 30 12.58 -12.49 12.13
C VAL A 30 11.22 -13.16 12.30
N SER A 31 11.16 -14.33 12.92
CA SER A 31 9.92 -15.04 13.22
C SER A 31 9.01 -14.21 14.13
N GLY A 32 9.57 -13.61 15.19
CA GLY A 32 8.83 -12.73 16.10
C GLY A 32 8.25 -11.51 15.39
N VAL A 33 9.04 -10.85 14.54
CA VAL A 33 8.54 -9.72 13.73
C VAL A 33 7.45 -10.19 12.76
N CYS A 34 7.63 -11.34 12.10
CA CYS A 34 6.65 -11.91 11.18
C CYS A 34 5.32 -12.24 11.89
N LEU A 35 5.37 -12.83 13.08
CA LEU A 35 4.19 -13.11 13.90
C LEU A 35 3.49 -11.82 14.33
N LEU A 36 4.24 -10.79 14.70
CA LEU A 36 3.68 -9.48 15.06
C LEU A 36 2.96 -8.85 13.86
N VAL A 37 3.57 -8.90 12.67
CA VAL A 37 2.94 -8.46 11.42
C VAL A 37 1.68 -9.28 11.14
N ALA A 38 1.74 -10.61 11.23
CA ALA A 38 0.59 -11.48 11.00
C ALA A 38 -0.57 -11.20 11.97
N ALA A 39 -0.26 -10.98 13.26
CA ALA A 39 -1.25 -10.61 14.27
C ALA A 39 -1.88 -9.25 13.96
N PHE A 40 -1.08 -8.27 13.53
CA PHE A 40 -1.56 -6.95 13.12
C PHE A 40 -2.52 -7.05 11.92
N VAL A 41 -2.16 -7.84 10.90
CA VAL A 41 -3.01 -8.09 9.73
C VAL A 41 -4.31 -8.79 10.13
N ALA A 42 -4.21 -9.84 10.95
CA ALA A 42 -5.38 -10.57 11.45
C ALA A 42 -6.32 -9.65 12.26
N TYR A 43 -5.76 -8.75 13.06
CA TYR A 43 -6.54 -7.75 13.79
C TYR A 43 -7.25 -6.76 12.86
N GLY A 44 -6.55 -6.27 11.82
CA GLY A 44 -7.17 -5.45 10.77
C GLY A 44 -8.32 -6.16 10.04
N ILE A 45 -8.16 -7.44 9.74
CA ILE A 45 -9.22 -8.28 9.17
C ILE A 45 -10.39 -8.39 10.16
N ALA A 46 -10.13 -8.67 11.43
CA ALA A 46 -11.17 -8.75 12.47
C ALA A 46 -11.95 -7.43 12.61
N LEU A 47 -11.28 -6.28 12.52
CA LEU A 47 -11.90 -4.96 12.48
C LEU A 47 -12.82 -4.81 11.27
N ALA A 48 -12.38 -5.21 10.08
CA ALA A 48 -13.21 -5.18 8.86
C ALA A 48 -14.44 -6.11 8.97
N PHE A 49 -14.25 -7.32 9.48
CA PHE A 49 -15.36 -8.26 9.72
C PHE A 49 -16.32 -7.75 10.80
N SER A 50 -15.82 -7.08 11.85
CA SER A 50 -16.68 -6.48 12.87
C SER A 50 -17.63 -5.45 12.28
N TYR A 51 -17.16 -4.66 11.32
CA TYR A 51 -17.98 -3.69 10.63
C TYR A 51 -19.09 -4.34 9.77
N ALA A 52 -18.79 -5.49 9.14
CA ALA A 52 -19.72 -6.16 8.23
C ALA A 52 -20.71 -7.12 8.94
N PHE A 53 -20.33 -7.71 10.08
CA PHE A 53 -21.06 -8.84 10.67
C PHE A 53 -21.43 -8.67 12.15
N LEU A 54 -20.79 -7.77 12.90
CA LEU A 54 -21.03 -7.65 14.35
C LEU A 54 -22.01 -6.51 14.68
N PRO A 55 -22.78 -6.65 15.79
CA PRO A 55 -23.61 -5.56 16.31
C PRO A 55 -22.77 -4.34 16.67
N ALA A 56 -23.37 -3.15 16.52
CA ALA A 56 -22.69 -1.86 16.69
C ALA A 56 -21.92 -1.72 18.01
N GLU A 57 -22.43 -2.28 19.11
CA GLU A 57 -21.76 -2.22 20.42
C GLU A 57 -20.42 -2.96 20.44
N TRP A 58 -20.37 -4.15 19.84
CA TRP A 58 -19.14 -4.94 19.76
C TRP A 58 -18.12 -4.33 18.80
N THR A 59 -18.61 -3.79 17.69
CA THR A 59 -17.79 -3.04 16.74
C THR A 59 -17.21 -1.80 17.40
N GLN A 60 -18.00 -1.02 18.11
CA GLN A 60 -17.52 0.19 18.79
C GLN A 60 -16.47 -0.12 19.87
N ALA A 61 -16.64 -1.20 20.63
CA ALA A 61 -15.64 -1.64 21.60
C ALA A 61 -14.32 -2.00 20.90
N LEU A 62 -14.33 -2.87 19.89
CA LEU A 62 -13.15 -3.28 19.13
C LEU A 62 -12.40 -2.10 18.49
N TRP A 63 -13.15 -1.18 17.89
CA TRP A 63 -12.60 0.01 17.25
C TRP A 63 -12.04 1.01 18.27
N ARG A 64 -12.60 1.08 19.47
CA ARG A 64 -12.09 1.95 20.53
C ARG A 64 -10.72 1.51 21.04
N TRP A 65 -10.50 0.21 21.16
CA TRP A 65 -9.17 -0.34 21.45
C TRP A 65 -8.16 0.03 20.37
N ALA A 66 -8.52 -0.10 19.10
CA ALA A 66 -7.65 0.31 17.99
C ALA A 66 -7.34 1.81 18.02
N ALA A 67 -8.34 2.65 18.32
CA ALA A 67 -8.19 4.10 18.39
C ALA A 67 -7.28 4.53 19.56
N ASP A 68 -7.41 3.89 20.71
CA ASP A 68 -6.58 4.17 21.89
C ASP A 68 -5.12 3.77 21.66
N LEU A 69 -4.89 2.58 21.09
CA LEU A 69 -3.56 2.11 20.67
C LEU A 69 -2.91 3.05 19.63
N TYR A 70 -3.70 3.57 18.70
CA TYR A 70 -3.23 4.54 17.71
C TYR A 70 -2.86 5.90 18.33
N ALA A 71 -3.59 6.34 19.36
CA ALA A 71 -3.32 7.58 20.07
C ALA A 71 -2.10 7.46 20.99
N GLN A 72 -1.94 6.33 21.68
CA GLN A 72 -0.91 6.14 22.71
C GLN A 72 0.44 5.67 22.14
N SER A 73 0.43 4.87 21.06
CA SER A 73 1.64 4.25 20.51
C SER A 73 2.01 4.82 19.14
N SER A 74 3.10 5.59 19.09
CA SER A 74 3.70 6.07 17.84
C SER A 74 4.15 4.92 16.93
N TRP A 75 4.56 3.80 17.51
CA TRP A 75 4.93 2.58 16.78
C TRP A 75 3.73 1.94 16.09
N PHE A 76 2.60 1.83 16.79
CA PHE A 76 1.35 1.32 16.21
C PHE A 76 0.87 2.23 15.08
N ARG A 77 0.97 3.56 15.27
CA ARG A 77 0.66 4.55 14.25
C ARG A 77 1.53 4.41 13.00
N ALA A 78 2.84 4.26 13.15
CA ALA A 78 3.74 4.04 12.02
C ALA A 78 3.43 2.71 11.30
N ALA A 79 3.21 1.62 12.04
CA ALA A 79 2.85 0.32 11.48
C ALA A 79 1.52 0.38 10.71
N ALA A 80 0.50 1.06 11.26
CA ALA A 80 -0.79 1.26 10.59
C ALA A 80 -0.64 2.07 9.30
N LEU A 81 0.14 3.15 9.30
CA LEU A 81 0.40 3.93 8.09
C LEU A 81 1.13 3.12 7.02
N VAL A 82 2.16 2.36 7.40
CA VAL A 82 2.88 1.49 6.47
C VAL A 82 1.96 0.41 5.92
N PHE A 83 1.15 -0.22 6.77
CA PHE A 83 0.20 -1.24 6.35
C PHE A 83 -0.83 -0.69 5.36
N ILE A 84 -1.45 0.44 5.66
CA ILE A 84 -2.38 1.14 4.75
C ILE A 84 -1.67 1.50 3.45
N THR A 85 -0.47 2.08 3.54
CA THR A 85 0.32 2.45 2.35
C THR A 85 0.61 1.23 1.48
N LEU A 86 1.02 0.10 2.05
CA LEU A 86 1.26 -1.14 1.31
C LEU A 86 -0.02 -1.75 0.73
N LEU A 87 -1.13 -1.68 1.47
CA LEU A 87 -2.43 -2.18 1.04
C LEU A 87 -2.97 -1.39 -0.16
N PHE A 88 -2.82 -0.07 -0.12
CA PHE A 88 -3.23 0.83 -1.21
C PHE A 88 -2.14 1.01 -2.26
N LEU A 89 -0.91 0.55 -2.06
CA LEU A 89 0.17 0.61 -3.06
C LEU A 89 -0.21 0.00 -4.42
N PRO A 90 -0.76 -1.24 -4.49
CA PRO A 90 -1.21 -1.79 -5.76
C PRO A 90 -2.38 -1.01 -6.35
N ILE A 91 -3.28 -0.49 -5.50
CA ILE A 91 -4.41 0.32 -5.93
C ILE A 91 -3.91 1.66 -6.50
N LEU A 92 -2.93 2.32 -5.87
CA LEU A 92 -2.31 3.56 -6.34
C LEU A 92 -1.48 3.35 -7.61
N ARG A 93 -0.88 2.16 -7.77
CA ARG A 93 -0.15 1.78 -8.98
C ARG A 93 -1.08 1.46 -10.16
N PHE A 94 -2.27 0.92 -9.87
CA PHE A 94 -3.32 0.67 -10.86
C PHE A 94 -4.33 1.82 -11.01
N TRP A 95 -4.32 2.77 -10.09
CA TRP A 95 -5.06 4.01 -10.21
C TRP A 95 -4.44 4.70 -11.41
N PRO A 96 -5.19 4.88 -12.52
CA PRO A 96 -4.69 5.73 -13.57
C PRO A 96 -4.54 7.07 -12.86
N ALA A 97 -3.30 7.49 -12.62
CA ALA A 97 -2.99 8.86 -12.31
C ALA A 97 -3.53 9.62 -13.51
N ARG A 98 -4.81 10.01 -13.39
CA ARG A 98 -5.67 10.64 -14.40
C ARG A 98 -4.75 11.35 -15.37
N ASP A 99 -4.49 10.68 -16.51
CA ASP A 99 -3.36 11.00 -17.37
C ASP A 99 -3.56 12.43 -17.82
N SER A 100 -2.96 13.39 -17.12
CA SER A 100 -3.28 14.81 -17.26
C SER A 100 -2.96 15.28 -18.67
N VAL A 101 -2.06 14.57 -19.35
CA VAL A 101 -1.71 14.71 -20.75
C VAL A 101 -2.81 14.16 -21.67
N ALA A 102 -3.39 13.00 -21.38
CA ALA A 102 -4.48 12.41 -22.17
C ALA A 102 -5.79 13.19 -21.98
N ASP A 103 -6.08 13.61 -20.75
CA ASP A 103 -7.23 14.47 -20.43
C ASP A 103 -7.08 15.85 -21.10
N ALA A 104 -5.89 16.48 -21.05
CA ALA A 104 -5.65 17.76 -21.72
C ALA A 104 -5.68 17.65 -23.26
N ALA A 105 -5.23 16.54 -23.84
CA ALA A 105 -5.35 16.31 -25.28
C ALA A 105 -6.82 16.15 -25.69
N ARG A 106 -7.60 15.41 -24.91
CA ARG A 106 -9.03 15.20 -25.13
C ARG A 106 -9.83 16.50 -24.99
N GLU A 107 -9.47 17.33 -24.01
CA GLU A 107 -10.12 18.62 -23.79
C GLU A 107 -9.80 19.62 -24.91
N ARG A 108 -8.59 19.56 -25.49
CA ARG A 108 -8.22 20.32 -26.69
C ARG A 108 -8.98 19.87 -27.93
N GLU A 109 -9.15 18.56 -28.14
CA GLU A 109 -9.95 18.02 -29.26
C GLU A 109 -11.42 18.47 -29.15
N ILE A 110 -12.01 18.41 -27.96
CA ILE A 110 -13.39 18.85 -27.72
C ILE A 110 -13.55 20.36 -27.99
N THR A 111 -12.56 21.16 -27.58
CA THR A 111 -12.58 22.61 -27.81
C THR A 111 -12.49 22.94 -29.30
N GLN A 112 -11.59 22.29 -30.04
CA GLN A 112 -11.48 22.48 -31.49
C GLN A 112 -12.76 22.09 -32.25
N LEU A 113 -13.36 20.96 -31.91
CA LEU A 113 -14.63 20.53 -32.52
C LEU A 113 -15.76 21.53 -32.25
N ASN A 114 -15.80 22.12 -31.06
CA ASN A 114 -16.81 23.11 -30.72
C ASN A 114 -16.59 24.44 -31.48
N ASP A 115 -15.34 24.89 -31.60
CA ASP A 115 -14.99 26.09 -32.38
C ASP A 115 -15.35 25.93 -33.87
N ASP A 116 -15.09 24.75 -34.45
CA ASP A 116 -15.45 24.44 -35.83
C ASP A 116 -16.98 24.45 -36.05
N LEU A 117 -17.75 23.91 -35.09
CA LEU A 117 -19.21 23.95 -35.13
C LEU A 117 -19.77 25.37 -35.01
N ILE A 118 -19.15 26.22 -34.18
CA ILE A 118 -19.53 27.62 -34.05
C ILE A 118 -19.21 28.39 -35.34
N ALA A 119 -18.05 28.15 -35.94
CA ALA A 119 -17.65 28.75 -37.21
C ALA A 119 -18.61 28.36 -38.34
N ALA A 120 -18.98 27.07 -38.42
CA ALA A 120 -19.95 26.57 -39.40
C ALA A 120 -21.32 27.26 -39.26
N ARG A 121 -21.85 27.37 -38.03
CA ARG A 121 -23.11 28.08 -37.78
C ARG A 121 -23.06 29.56 -38.15
N GLN A 122 -21.95 30.24 -37.85
CA GLN A 122 -21.80 31.65 -38.23
C GLN A 122 -21.78 31.82 -39.75
N GLN A 123 -21.14 30.89 -40.47
CA GLN A 123 -21.09 30.93 -41.93
C GLN A 123 -22.46 30.68 -42.55
N GLU A 124 -23.25 29.77 -42.00
CA GLU A 124 -24.65 29.55 -42.39
C GLU A 124 -25.51 30.79 -42.13
N GLN A 125 -25.38 31.43 -40.97
CA GLN A 125 -26.11 32.66 -40.65
C GLN A 125 -25.74 33.82 -41.59
N ARG A 126 -24.45 33.98 -41.93
CA ARG A 126 -24.03 34.99 -42.92
C ARG A 126 -24.59 34.69 -44.31
N ARG A 127 -24.58 33.42 -44.73
CA ARG A 127 -25.17 33.00 -46.02
C ARG A 127 -26.68 33.21 -46.05
N ALA A 128 -27.38 32.96 -44.95
CA ALA A 128 -28.82 33.20 -44.85
C ALA A 128 -29.16 34.71 -44.92
N ARG A 129 -28.36 35.56 -44.28
CA ARG A 129 -28.51 37.03 -44.36
C ARG A 129 -28.19 37.61 -45.74
N LEU A 130 -27.28 36.99 -46.50
CA LEU A 130 -26.96 37.43 -47.87
C LEU A 130 -27.98 36.94 -48.91
N ARG A 131 -28.88 36.02 -48.53
CA ARG A 131 -29.95 35.48 -49.39
C ARG A 131 -31.32 36.10 -49.09
N ALA A 132 -31.43 36.91 -48.05
CA ALA A 132 -32.60 37.70 -47.70
C ALA A 132 -32.43 39.14 -48.22
#